data_AF-A0A316MKF5-F1
#
_entry.id   AF-A0A316MKF5-F1
#
_cell.length_a   1.000
_cell.length_b   1.000
_cell.length_c   1.000
_cell.angle_alpha   90.00
_cell.angle_beta   90.00
_cell.angle_gamma   90.00
#
_symmetry.space_group_name_H-M   'P 1'
#
loop_
_entity.id
_entity.type
_entity.pdbx_description
1 polymer ?
#
loop_
_entity_poly.entity_id
_entity_poly.type
_entity_poly.pdbx_seq_one_letter_code
_entity_poly.pdbx_strand_id
1 'polypeptide(L)'
;MQKAIQNLSTMLAMLALVCVSLVSFTACSDNDEPVEEVIYSWEFEEVAPSTPDFMDDKNKIESTFKAALGATGTATSVTKQGTSETCDKEILEACQWAFNSLKDEVWQGSYVFAVTNATTGTTICKASFSADDDNELNPFVTIYKASDLKFGDYYYSDGTWSDGGLRKLYSDGTTESDETTPPPVTGKTCIGIVFYVGHHPADQSNYMSTGIGREKCNGYVVALQDATDSRIVWGDSRKELGCYPTDADGNKQNNYDNPDSDWCGYAWTQKIITAAGGKDKMNGSWTDGYPATWYAVVSYETGCKAPSNSSGWFLPSIGQMWKIYQNRSTLFDPKSVGTGLKSGYNVGYWSSSESHYTPMRFALYVFVDRAKVFDGVKDVVYYYTVRPILAF
;
A
#
# COMPACT_ATOMS: atom_id res chain seq x y z
N MET A 1 65.49 -17.19 -5.60
CA MET A 1 64.23 -17.39 -6.34
C MET A 1 63.11 -17.54 -5.32
N GLN A 2 62.13 -16.62 -5.37
CA GLN A 2 60.76 -16.66 -4.82
C GLN A 2 60.56 -16.89 -3.31
N LYS A 3 60.13 -15.86 -2.56
CA LYS A 3 58.71 -15.50 -2.22
C LYS A 3 58.10 -16.54 -1.27
N ALA A 4 57.47 -16.22 -0.13
CA ALA A 4 56.65 -15.07 0.18
C ALA A 4 56.55 -14.86 1.70
N ILE A 5 56.33 -13.59 2.06
CA ILE A 5 55.99 -13.07 3.39
C ILE A 5 54.58 -13.56 3.76
N GLN A 6 54.43 -14.21 4.91
CA GLN A 6 53.12 -14.50 5.50
C GLN A 6 52.65 -13.27 6.27
N ASN A 7 51.53 -12.70 5.81
CA ASN A 7 50.81 -11.62 6.47
C ASN A 7 49.76 -12.16 7.46
N LEU A 8 49.48 -11.27 8.42
CA LEU A 8 48.61 -11.31 9.57
C LEU A 8 47.24 -12.00 9.39
N SER A 9 46.84 -12.73 10.43
CA SER A 9 45.45 -13.00 10.77
C SER A 9 45.26 -12.76 12.26
N THR A 10 44.87 -11.54 12.62
CA THR A 10 44.27 -11.24 13.93
C THR A 10 42.86 -10.74 13.68
N MET A 11 41.89 -11.65 13.74
CA MET A 11 40.47 -11.31 13.85
C MET A 11 40.26 -10.59 15.18
N LEU A 12 39.98 -9.30 15.12
CA LEU A 12 39.39 -8.55 16.21
C LEU A 12 37.87 -8.60 16.03
N ALA A 13 37.22 -9.48 16.78
CA ALA A 13 35.77 -9.45 16.94
C ALA A 13 35.40 -8.23 17.80
N MET A 14 34.88 -7.17 17.19
CA MET A 14 34.19 -6.11 17.92
C MET A 14 32.69 -6.40 17.93
N LEU A 15 32.21 -6.91 19.06
CA LEU A 15 30.79 -6.95 19.40
C LEU A 15 30.41 -5.55 19.90
N ALA A 16 29.78 -4.73 19.07
CA ALA A 16 29.20 -3.45 19.49
C ALA A 16 27.76 -3.68 19.95
N LEU A 17 27.58 -3.78 21.27
CA LEU A 17 26.26 -3.81 21.91
C LEU A 17 25.78 -2.36 22.04
N VAL A 18 24.93 -1.89 21.13
CA VAL A 18 24.35 -0.55 21.18
C VAL A 18 23.21 -0.54 22.21
N CYS A 19 23.52 -0.07 23.41
CA CYS A 19 22.51 0.30 24.40
C CYS A 19 21.81 1.58 23.95
N VAL A 20 20.61 1.47 23.39
CA VAL A 20 19.75 2.64 23.15
C VAL A 20 19.18 3.09 24.49
N SER A 21 19.80 4.11 25.10
CA SER A 21 19.23 4.79 26.26
C SER A 21 18.11 5.73 25.78
N LEU A 22 16.87 5.25 25.82
CA LEU A 22 15.66 6.06 25.67
C LEU A 22 15.51 6.95 26.90
N VAL A 23 15.82 8.24 26.75
CA VAL A 23 15.38 9.27 27.71
C VAL A 23 14.45 10.21 26.94
N SER A 24 13.17 9.88 26.94
CA SER A 24 12.12 10.75 26.42
C SER A 24 11.86 11.84 27.45
N PHE A 25 12.33 13.06 27.19
CA PHE A 25 11.87 14.24 27.91
C PHE A 25 10.46 14.56 27.43
N THR A 26 9.44 14.27 28.26
CA THR A 26 8.08 14.77 28.06
C THR A 26 8.06 16.26 28.40
N ALA A 27 8.05 17.12 27.38
CA ALA A 27 7.64 18.51 27.49
C ALA A 27 6.19 18.62 27.00
N CYS A 28 5.31 19.11 27.85
CA CYS A 28 3.89 19.33 27.57
C CYS A 28 3.69 20.55 26.66
N SER A 29 2.99 20.41 25.54
CA SER A 29 1.77 21.18 25.21
C SER A 29 1.15 20.75 23.87
N ASP A 30 -0.18 20.60 23.90
CA ASP A 30 -1.18 20.82 22.85
C ASP A 30 -1.11 20.01 21.53
N ASN A 31 -2.01 19.02 21.48
CA ASN A 31 -3.06 18.89 20.46
C ASN A 31 -2.68 18.55 19.01
N ASP A 32 -1.82 17.56 18.83
CA ASP A 32 -1.70 16.84 17.56
C ASP A 32 -2.00 15.34 17.81
N GLU A 33 -2.88 14.76 17.00
CA GLU A 33 -3.01 13.30 16.91
C GLU A 33 -1.62 12.69 16.69
N PRO A 34 -1.29 11.52 17.26
CA PRO A 34 -0.01 10.88 16.98
C PRO A 34 0.02 10.49 15.50
N VAL A 35 0.65 11.33 14.68
CA VAL A 35 0.99 10.99 13.30
C VAL A 35 1.91 9.77 13.38
N GLU A 36 1.63 8.73 12.58
CA GLU A 36 2.49 7.55 12.58
C GLU A 36 3.92 7.96 12.21
N GLU A 37 4.83 7.73 13.14
CA GLU A 37 6.25 8.04 12.97
C GLU A 37 6.99 6.81 12.45
N VAL A 38 7.70 6.99 11.34
CA VAL A 38 8.56 5.96 10.76
C VAL A 38 10.01 6.39 10.92
N ILE A 39 10.80 5.57 11.61
CA ILE A 39 12.19 5.88 11.95
C ILE A 39 13.09 5.19 10.93
N TYR A 40 14.03 5.94 10.36
CA TYR A 40 15.04 5.43 9.44
C TYR A 40 16.42 5.61 10.03
N SER A 41 17.23 4.56 10.03
CA SER A 41 18.63 4.58 10.41
C SER A 41 19.51 4.15 9.25
N TRP A 42 20.81 4.38 9.34
CA TRP A 42 21.76 3.96 8.32
C TRP A 42 23.07 3.49 8.95
N GLU A 43 23.75 2.60 8.23
CA GLU A 43 25.04 2.05 8.64
C GLU A 43 25.88 1.63 7.44
N PHE A 44 27.17 1.43 7.67
CA PHE A 44 28.03 0.72 6.72
C PHE A 44 28.03 -0.76 7.08
N GLU A 45 27.51 -1.59 6.19
CA GLU A 45 27.56 -3.05 6.31
C GLU A 45 28.95 -3.59 5.89
N GLU A 46 29.61 -2.91 4.95
CA GLU A 46 30.95 -3.24 4.50
C GLU A 46 31.82 -1.98 4.40
N VAL A 47 33.05 -2.10 4.91
CA VAL A 47 34.13 -1.12 4.74
C VAL A 47 35.42 -1.91 4.49
N ALA A 48 35.82 -2.00 3.23
CA ALA A 48 37.02 -2.70 2.79
C ALA A 48 37.98 -1.68 2.12
N PRO A 49 38.79 -0.96 2.90
CA PRO A 49 39.63 0.10 2.38
C PRO A 49 40.89 -0.44 1.69
N SER A 50 41.24 0.18 0.57
CA SER A 50 42.49 -0.08 -0.16
C SER A 50 43.61 0.89 0.24
N THR A 51 43.27 2.01 0.89
CA THR A 51 44.22 3.02 1.39
C THR A 51 43.89 3.47 2.84
N PRO A 52 44.85 4.04 3.58
CA PRO A 52 44.61 4.59 4.92
C PRO A 52 43.63 5.76 4.99
N ASP A 53 43.34 6.42 3.87
CA ASP A 53 42.49 7.63 3.79
C ASP A 53 40.99 7.30 3.60
N PHE A 54 40.59 6.05 3.86
CA PHE A 54 39.22 5.54 3.70
C PHE A 54 38.13 6.31 4.47
N MET A 55 38.54 7.08 5.49
CA MET A 55 37.62 7.92 6.24
C MET A 55 37.04 9.04 5.37
N ASP A 56 37.76 9.52 4.35
CA ASP A 56 37.25 10.54 3.44
C ASP A 56 36.11 10.00 2.57
N ASP A 57 36.27 8.80 2.01
CA ASP A 57 35.23 8.11 1.26
C ASP A 57 34.00 7.85 2.14
N LYS A 58 34.22 7.30 3.34
CA LYS A 58 33.15 6.99 4.29
C LYS A 58 32.39 8.26 4.67
N ASN A 59 33.09 9.35 4.97
CA ASN A 59 32.49 10.63 5.32
C ASN A 59 31.72 11.22 4.13
N LYS A 60 32.24 11.12 2.91
CA LYS A 60 31.58 11.60 1.69
C LYS A 60 30.28 10.83 1.43
N ILE A 61 30.32 9.49 1.46
CA ILE A 61 29.15 8.63 1.30
C ILE A 61 28.12 8.96 2.39
N GLU A 62 28.52 8.91 3.65
CA GLU A 62 27.62 9.12 4.79
C GLU A 62 26.98 10.51 4.77
N SER A 63 27.76 11.56 4.48
CA SER A 63 27.25 12.94 4.46
C SER A 63 26.28 13.19 3.31
N THR A 64 26.53 12.66 2.11
CA THR A 64 25.62 12.82 0.97
C THR A 64 24.30 12.10 1.21
N PHE A 65 24.31 10.87 1.73
CA PHE A 65 23.08 10.16 2.09
C PHE A 65 22.34 10.87 3.21
N LYS A 66 23.03 11.29 4.28
CA LYS A 66 22.42 12.09 5.37
C LYS A 66 21.73 13.33 4.83
N ALA A 67 22.39 14.08 3.96
CA ALA A 67 21.83 15.29 3.37
C ALA A 67 20.56 14.99 2.55
N ALA A 68 20.58 13.94 1.73
CA ALA A 68 19.42 13.53 0.94
C ALA A 68 18.23 13.10 1.81
N LEU A 69 18.49 12.42 2.93
CA LEU A 69 17.47 11.98 3.88
C LEU A 69 16.91 13.12 4.75
N GLY A 70 17.53 14.31 4.70
CA GLY A 70 17.19 15.46 5.54
C GLY A 70 17.77 15.40 6.95
N ALA A 71 18.78 14.56 7.18
CA ALA A 71 19.51 14.48 8.44
C ALA A 71 20.50 15.65 8.58
N THR A 72 20.67 16.16 9.80
CA THR A 72 21.62 17.24 10.10
C THR A 72 22.61 16.85 11.20
N GLY A 73 23.81 17.42 11.16
CA GLY A 73 24.84 17.23 12.18
C GLY A 73 25.22 15.76 12.40
N THR A 74 25.21 15.34 13.66
CA THR A 74 25.61 14.00 14.12
C THR A 74 24.45 13.01 14.20
N ALA A 75 23.33 13.28 13.53
CA ALA A 75 22.19 12.37 13.52
C ALA A 75 22.60 10.99 13.01
N THR A 76 22.00 9.96 13.60
CA THR A 76 22.13 8.54 13.21
C THR A 76 20.81 7.97 12.68
N SER A 77 19.76 8.78 12.73
CA SER A 77 18.43 8.44 12.22
C SER A 77 17.67 9.69 11.80
N VAL A 78 16.63 9.52 10.99
CA VAL A 78 15.59 10.52 10.71
C VAL A 78 14.22 9.93 10.97
N THR A 79 13.29 10.78 11.40
CA THR A 79 11.88 10.42 11.56
C THR A 79 11.10 11.03 10.40
N LYS A 80 10.26 10.22 9.74
CA LYS A 80 9.28 10.66 8.76
C LYS A 80 7.88 10.49 9.34
N GLN A 81 6.98 11.35 8.89
CA GLN A 81 5.59 11.36 9.30
C GLN A 81 4.76 10.77 8.16
N GLY A 82 3.99 9.71 8.43
CA GLY A 82 3.18 9.03 7.43
C GLY A 82 3.22 7.51 7.55
N THR A 83 2.62 6.82 6.57
CA THR A 83 2.63 5.35 6.55
C THR A 83 4.01 4.83 6.10
N SER A 84 4.38 3.62 6.55
CA SER A 84 5.65 3.00 6.12
C SER A 84 5.75 2.89 4.59
N GLU A 85 4.67 2.59 3.88
CA GLU A 85 4.70 2.47 2.41
C GLU A 85 5.04 3.79 1.71
N THR A 86 4.44 4.91 2.12
CA THR A 86 4.75 6.23 1.54
C THR A 86 6.15 6.69 1.92
N CYS A 87 6.52 6.58 3.20
CA CYS A 87 7.83 7.00 3.68
C CYS A 87 8.97 6.15 3.09
N ASP A 88 8.79 4.84 2.93
CA ASP A 88 9.80 3.95 2.34
C ASP A 88 10.09 4.33 0.89
N LYS A 89 9.06 4.71 0.13
CA LYS A 89 9.22 5.23 -1.24
C LYS A 89 10.00 6.54 -1.28
N GLU A 90 9.65 7.50 -0.42
CA GLU A 90 10.38 8.78 -0.34
C GLU A 90 11.85 8.58 0.04
N ILE A 91 12.12 7.67 0.98
CA ILE A 91 13.47 7.34 1.42
C ILE A 91 14.26 6.64 0.29
N LEU A 92 13.62 5.76 -0.48
CA LEU A 92 14.23 5.14 -1.65
C LEU A 92 14.59 6.19 -2.73
N GLU A 93 13.70 7.14 -3.02
CA GLU A 93 13.97 8.23 -3.97
C GLU A 93 15.15 9.09 -3.49
N ALA A 94 15.24 9.35 -2.18
CA ALA A 94 16.39 10.03 -1.58
C ALA A 94 17.68 9.21 -1.70
N CYS A 95 17.65 7.90 -1.44
CA CYS A 95 18.79 7.00 -1.67
C CYS A 95 19.25 7.05 -3.12
N GLN A 96 18.31 7.03 -4.08
CA GLN A 96 18.60 7.05 -5.50
C GLN A 96 19.26 8.36 -5.93
N TRP A 97 18.80 9.48 -5.38
CA TRP A 97 19.42 10.78 -5.62
C TRP A 97 20.85 10.84 -5.06
N ALA A 98 21.05 10.37 -3.82
CA ALA A 98 22.37 10.33 -3.18
C ALA A 98 23.35 9.46 -3.95
N PHE A 99 22.92 8.25 -4.33
CA PHE A 99 23.71 7.32 -5.14
C PHE A 99 24.09 7.93 -6.49
N ASN A 100 23.14 8.51 -7.22
CA ASN A 100 23.42 9.13 -8.53
C ASN A 100 24.39 10.31 -8.43
N SER A 101 24.46 10.97 -7.29
CA SER A 101 25.41 12.07 -7.04
C SER A 101 26.83 11.59 -6.73
N LEU A 102 27.00 10.29 -6.48
CA LEU A 102 28.25 9.67 -6.03
C LEU A 102 28.78 8.61 -7.01
N LYS A 103 27.94 8.03 -7.87
CA LYS A 103 28.28 6.87 -8.70
C LYS A 103 29.44 7.07 -9.69
N ASP A 104 29.77 8.31 -10.05
CA ASP A 104 30.85 8.62 -11.00
C ASP A 104 32.16 9.04 -10.28
N GLU A 105 32.19 8.92 -8.95
CA GLU A 105 33.34 9.23 -8.12
C GLU A 105 34.34 8.05 -8.07
N VAL A 106 35.61 8.37 -7.84
CA VAL A 106 36.67 7.37 -7.70
C VAL A 106 36.86 7.00 -6.24
N TRP A 107 36.59 5.74 -5.91
CA TRP A 107 36.66 5.22 -4.54
C TRP A 107 37.99 4.55 -4.23
N GLN A 108 38.42 4.64 -2.98
CA GLN A 108 39.67 4.05 -2.48
C GLN A 108 39.43 2.75 -1.69
N GLY A 109 38.32 2.06 -1.97
CA GLY A 109 37.93 0.83 -1.29
C GLY A 109 36.57 0.34 -1.78
N SER A 110 36.04 -0.67 -1.09
CA SER A 110 34.66 -1.13 -1.25
C SER A 110 33.84 -0.77 -0.03
N TYR A 111 32.65 -0.21 -0.26
CA TYR A 111 31.76 0.28 0.78
C TYR A 111 30.33 -0.15 0.45
N VAL A 112 29.63 -0.69 1.44
CA VAL A 112 28.19 -0.97 1.35
C VAL A 112 27.48 -0.14 2.41
N PHE A 113 26.71 0.85 1.96
CA PHE A 113 25.94 1.74 2.82
C PHE A 113 24.46 1.35 2.77
N ALA A 114 23.90 0.98 3.93
CA ALA A 114 22.51 0.54 4.05
C ALA A 114 21.67 1.59 4.76
N VAL A 115 20.47 1.84 4.25
CA VAL A 115 19.43 2.63 4.93
C VAL A 115 18.29 1.68 5.29
N THR A 116 17.83 1.73 6.52
CA THR A 116 16.86 0.77 7.09
C THR A 116 15.71 1.52 7.76
N ASN A 117 14.48 1.12 7.47
CA ASN A 117 13.31 1.45 8.27
C ASN A 117 13.41 0.69 9.59
N ALA A 118 13.83 1.38 10.64
CA ALA A 118 14.02 0.84 11.99
C ALA A 118 12.68 0.47 12.66
N THR A 119 11.56 1.04 12.20
CA THR A 119 10.22 0.69 12.70
C THR A 119 9.81 -0.71 12.23
N THR A 120 10.10 -1.08 10.97
CA THR A 120 9.71 -2.38 10.38
C THR A 120 10.85 -3.39 10.34
N GLY A 121 12.10 -2.96 10.54
CA GLY A 121 13.30 -3.78 10.35
C GLY A 121 13.68 -4.00 8.88
N THR A 122 13.11 -3.21 7.98
CA THR A 122 13.26 -3.38 6.52
C THR A 122 14.39 -2.50 6.00
N THR A 123 15.45 -3.08 5.43
CA THR A 123 16.43 -2.31 4.66
C THR A 123 15.72 -1.69 3.47
N ILE A 124 15.82 -0.40 3.21
CA ILE A 124 15.17 0.29 2.08
C ILE A 124 16.05 0.33 0.85
N CYS A 125 17.35 0.53 1.05
CA CYS A 125 18.33 0.59 -0.03
C CYS A 125 19.70 0.15 0.49
N LYS A 126 20.50 -0.48 -0.39
CA LYS A 126 21.93 -0.70 -0.20
C LYS A 126 22.68 -0.08 -1.37
N ALA A 127 23.56 0.86 -1.08
CA ALA A 127 24.43 1.47 -2.07
C ALA A 127 25.84 0.88 -1.93
N SER A 128 26.29 0.23 -2.99
CA SER A 128 27.64 -0.30 -3.15
C SER A 128 28.49 0.71 -3.90
N PHE A 129 29.65 1.04 -3.35
CA PHE A 129 30.68 1.86 -3.98
C PHE A 129 32.00 1.09 -3.99
N SER A 130 32.67 0.98 -5.13
CA SER A 130 33.90 0.20 -5.24
C SER A 130 35.00 0.91 -6.04
N ALA A 131 36.24 0.59 -5.70
CA ALA A 131 37.43 1.09 -6.40
C ALA A 131 37.50 0.63 -7.87
N ASP A 132 36.79 -0.44 -8.22
CA ASP A 132 36.71 -1.01 -9.56
C ASP A 132 35.59 -0.38 -10.41
N ASP A 133 34.93 0.68 -9.90
CA ASP A 133 33.80 1.38 -10.54
C ASP A 133 32.56 0.48 -10.75
N ASP A 134 32.45 -0.59 -9.97
CA ASP A 134 31.27 -1.45 -9.89
C ASP A 134 30.32 -0.88 -8.83
N ASN A 135 29.84 0.33 -9.07
CA ASN A 135 28.94 1.05 -8.17
C ASN A 135 27.49 0.64 -8.47
N GLU A 136 26.73 0.24 -7.45
CA GLU A 136 25.36 -0.27 -7.62
C GLU A 136 24.44 0.22 -6.50
N LEU A 137 23.18 0.55 -6.84
CA LEU A 137 22.12 0.75 -5.86
C LEU A 137 21.16 -0.43 -5.92
N ASN A 138 21.09 -1.17 -4.82
CA ASN A 138 20.17 -2.28 -4.62
C ASN A 138 18.94 -1.79 -3.82
N PRO A 139 17.78 -1.55 -4.46
CA PRO A 139 16.54 -1.25 -3.74
C PRO A 139 16.09 -2.44 -2.90
N PHE A 140 15.29 -2.20 -1.86
CA PHE A 140 14.68 -3.30 -1.12
C PHE A 140 13.74 -4.11 -2.00
N VAL A 141 13.80 -5.42 -1.80
CA VAL A 141 12.97 -6.37 -2.52
C VAL A 141 12.29 -7.28 -1.52
N THR A 142 10.97 -7.25 -1.50
CA THR A 142 10.19 -8.32 -0.86
C THR A 142 10.16 -9.51 -1.80
N ILE A 143 10.72 -10.64 -1.36
CA ILE A 143 10.76 -11.89 -2.14
C ILE A 143 9.65 -12.81 -1.66
N TYR A 144 8.86 -13.31 -2.61
CA TYR A 144 7.74 -14.20 -2.37
C TYR A 144 8.00 -15.60 -2.94
N LYS A 145 7.63 -16.62 -2.18
CA LYS A 145 7.43 -17.98 -2.66
C LYS A 145 6.05 -18.11 -3.28
N ALA A 146 5.87 -19.10 -4.14
CA ALA A 146 4.55 -19.45 -4.68
C ALA A 146 3.53 -19.78 -3.57
N SER A 147 4.00 -20.31 -2.43
CA SER A 147 3.19 -20.65 -1.26
C SER A 147 2.84 -19.47 -0.35
N ASP A 148 3.32 -18.26 -0.63
CA ASP A 148 3.06 -17.09 0.19
C ASP A 148 1.82 -16.37 -0.36
N LEU A 149 0.90 -15.99 0.55
CA LEU A 149 -0.25 -15.16 0.21
C LEU A 149 0.24 -13.74 -0.09
N LYS A 150 -0.04 -13.25 -1.28
CA LYS A 150 0.37 -11.92 -1.76
C LYS A 150 -0.67 -11.31 -2.68
N PHE A 151 -0.56 -10.01 -2.93
CA PHE A 151 -1.42 -9.37 -3.93
C PHE A 151 -1.14 -9.97 -5.32
N GLY A 152 -2.17 -10.05 -6.15
CA GLY A 152 -2.15 -10.76 -7.42
C GLY A 152 -2.58 -12.23 -7.32
N ASP A 153 -2.61 -12.83 -6.12
CA ASP A 153 -3.08 -14.21 -5.95
C ASP A 153 -4.56 -14.36 -6.28
N TYR A 154 -4.93 -15.51 -6.84
CA TYR A 154 -6.32 -15.83 -7.18
C TYR A 154 -7.08 -16.24 -5.93
N TYR A 155 -8.31 -15.75 -5.80
CA TYR A 155 -9.22 -16.08 -4.71
C TYR A 155 -10.47 -16.79 -5.22
N TYR A 156 -10.89 -17.85 -4.53
CA TYR A 156 -11.89 -18.80 -5.00
C TYR A 156 -13.20 -18.73 -4.21
N SER A 157 -14.29 -19.23 -4.81
CA SER A 157 -15.62 -19.29 -4.19
C SER A 157 -15.70 -20.19 -2.94
N ASP A 158 -14.72 -21.06 -2.73
CA ASP A 158 -14.57 -21.90 -1.54
C ASP A 158 -13.78 -21.20 -0.40
N GLY A 159 -13.36 -19.95 -0.60
CA GLY A 159 -12.59 -19.16 0.36
C GLY A 159 -11.10 -19.50 0.41
N THR A 160 -10.60 -20.32 -0.52
CA THR A 160 -9.17 -20.60 -0.67
C THR A 160 -8.53 -19.65 -1.69
N TRP A 161 -7.21 -19.73 -1.82
CA TRP A 161 -6.44 -18.95 -2.79
C TRP A 161 -5.34 -19.79 -3.43
N SER A 162 -4.72 -19.27 -4.50
CA SER A 162 -3.53 -19.86 -5.12
C SER A 162 -2.62 -18.79 -5.73
N ASP A 163 -1.37 -19.17 -5.96
CA ASP A 163 -0.33 -18.32 -6.53
C ASP A 163 -0.76 -17.61 -7.83
N GLY A 164 -0.65 -16.28 -7.84
CA GLY A 164 -0.82 -15.42 -9.01
C GLY A 164 0.48 -15.11 -9.76
N GLY A 165 1.61 -15.66 -9.31
CA GLY A 165 2.89 -15.60 -10.02
C GLY A 165 3.84 -14.49 -9.59
N LEU A 166 3.44 -13.59 -8.68
CA LEU A 166 4.35 -12.57 -8.15
C LEU A 166 5.54 -13.23 -7.41
N ARG A 167 6.76 -12.73 -7.64
CA ARG A 167 7.98 -13.22 -6.99
C ARG A 167 8.75 -12.14 -6.27
N LYS A 168 8.77 -10.92 -6.80
CA LYS A 168 9.43 -9.78 -6.17
C LYS A 168 8.55 -8.55 -6.22
N LEU A 169 8.50 -7.83 -5.11
CA LEU A 169 7.99 -6.46 -5.03
C LEU A 169 9.15 -5.56 -4.62
N TYR A 170 9.49 -4.64 -5.50
CA TYR A 170 10.50 -3.62 -5.24
C TYR A 170 9.90 -2.47 -4.43
N SER A 171 10.71 -1.80 -3.64
CA SER A 171 10.29 -0.64 -2.84
C SER A 171 9.80 0.55 -3.67
N ASP A 172 10.08 0.60 -4.98
CA ASP A 172 9.53 1.59 -5.91
C ASP A 172 8.12 1.23 -6.44
N GLY A 173 7.60 0.06 -6.05
CA GLY A 173 6.31 -0.49 -6.46
C GLY A 173 6.35 -1.32 -7.74
N THR A 174 7.51 -1.48 -8.39
CA THR A 174 7.67 -2.39 -9.52
C THR A 174 7.65 -3.85 -9.07
N THR A 175 7.31 -4.75 -9.99
CA THR A 175 7.13 -6.16 -9.69
C THR A 175 7.88 -7.05 -10.67
N GLU A 176 8.41 -8.16 -10.19
CA GLU A 176 8.80 -9.29 -11.03
C GLU A 176 7.91 -10.49 -10.71
N SER A 177 7.37 -11.07 -11.77
CA SER A 177 6.59 -12.30 -11.72
C SER A 177 7.39 -13.45 -12.31
N ASP A 178 6.94 -14.67 -12.01
CA ASP A 178 7.39 -15.89 -12.65
C ASP A 178 7.25 -15.78 -14.19
N GLU A 179 8.17 -16.39 -14.94
CA GLU A 179 8.13 -16.38 -16.42
C GLU A 179 6.80 -16.95 -16.93
N THR A 180 6.31 -17.99 -16.24
CA THR A 180 5.01 -18.59 -16.48
C THR A 180 4.09 -18.31 -15.29
N THR A 181 3.27 -17.26 -15.41
CA THR A 181 2.16 -16.98 -14.48
C THR A 181 1.28 -18.24 -14.35
N PRO A 182 1.16 -18.83 -13.14
CA PRO A 182 0.29 -19.98 -12.95
C PRO A 182 -1.15 -19.62 -13.30
N PRO A 183 -1.92 -20.47 -14.00
CA PRO A 183 -3.35 -20.24 -14.16
C PRO A 183 -4.10 -20.54 -12.86
N PRO A 184 -5.35 -20.06 -12.71
CA PRO A 184 -6.21 -20.54 -11.63
C PRO A 184 -6.35 -22.06 -11.63
N VAL A 185 -6.51 -22.63 -10.43
CA VAL A 185 -6.57 -24.06 -10.20
C VAL A 185 -7.77 -24.66 -10.94
N THR A 186 -7.49 -25.69 -11.75
CA THR A 186 -8.54 -26.43 -12.48
C THR A 186 -9.57 -27.03 -11.52
N GLY A 187 -10.85 -26.82 -11.81
CA GLY A 187 -11.95 -27.32 -10.98
C GLY A 187 -12.37 -26.38 -9.85
N LYS A 188 -11.66 -25.28 -9.62
CA LYS A 188 -12.10 -24.19 -8.72
C LYS A 188 -12.69 -23.02 -9.49
N THR A 189 -13.63 -22.32 -8.87
CA THR A 189 -14.20 -21.08 -9.43
C THR A 189 -13.46 -19.88 -8.86
N CYS A 190 -12.56 -19.29 -9.65
CA CYS A 190 -11.93 -18.02 -9.29
C CYS A 190 -12.99 -16.91 -9.32
N ILE A 191 -13.07 -16.12 -8.26
CA ILE A 191 -14.07 -15.06 -8.08
C ILE A 191 -13.44 -13.67 -7.91
N GLY A 192 -12.14 -13.61 -7.67
CA GLY A 192 -11.43 -12.36 -7.46
C GLY A 192 -9.94 -12.53 -7.35
N ILE A 193 -9.27 -11.40 -7.18
CA ILE A 193 -7.82 -11.30 -7.06
C ILE A 193 -7.52 -10.57 -5.75
N VAL A 194 -6.58 -11.09 -4.96
CA VAL A 194 -6.12 -10.43 -3.74
C VAL A 194 -5.43 -9.12 -4.13
N PHE A 195 -5.89 -7.98 -3.62
CA PHE A 195 -5.26 -6.69 -3.92
C PHE A 195 -4.46 -6.11 -2.75
N TYR A 196 -4.70 -6.63 -1.54
CA TYR A 196 -3.99 -6.25 -0.33
C TYR A 196 -4.03 -7.41 0.67
N VAL A 197 -2.90 -7.67 1.33
CA VAL A 197 -2.74 -8.74 2.34
C VAL A 197 -2.55 -8.12 3.71
N GLY A 198 -3.24 -8.67 4.70
CA GLY A 198 -3.35 -8.12 6.05
C GLY A 198 -4.52 -7.15 6.20
N HIS A 199 -4.82 -6.83 7.45
CA HIS A 199 -5.78 -5.79 7.79
C HIS A 199 -5.10 -4.42 7.72
N HIS A 200 -5.65 -3.51 6.92
CA HIS A 200 -5.05 -2.19 6.75
C HIS A 200 -5.20 -1.36 8.04
N PRO A 201 -4.17 -0.63 8.51
CA PRO A 201 -4.25 0.15 9.75
C PRO A 201 -5.37 1.20 9.78
N ALA A 202 -5.66 1.82 8.63
CA ALA A 202 -6.76 2.77 8.48
C ALA A 202 -8.15 2.11 8.32
N ASP A 203 -8.26 0.78 8.29
CA ASP A 203 -9.56 0.10 8.27
C ASP A 203 -10.09 -0.06 9.70
N GLN A 204 -11.04 0.77 10.08
CA GLN A 204 -11.70 0.68 11.38
C GLN A 204 -12.94 -0.23 11.37
N SER A 205 -13.15 -1.00 10.30
CA SER A 205 -14.27 -1.93 10.19
C SER A 205 -14.11 -3.09 11.18
N ASN A 206 -15.23 -3.51 11.79
CA ASN A 206 -15.28 -4.71 12.62
C ASN A 206 -15.91 -5.88 11.85
N TYR A 207 -15.12 -6.92 11.58
CA TYR A 207 -15.56 -8.09 10.82
C TYR A 207 -16.11 -9.25 11.68
N MET A 208 -16.25 -9.08 13.00
CA MET A 208 -16.66 -10.13 13.95
C MET A 208 -18.03 -10.73 13.62
N SER A 209 -18.96 -9.93 13.08
CA SER A 209 -20.31 -10.36 12.71
C SER A 209 -20.39 -11.04 11.33
N THR A 210 -19.27 -11.13 10.62
CA THR A 210 -19.19 -11.74 9.28
C THR A 210 -18.75 -13.20 9.32
N GLY A 211 -18.64 -13.83 8.16
CA GLY A 211 -18.04 -15.16 8.01
C GLY A 211 -16.59 -15.25 8.47
N ILE A 212 -15.88 -14.12 8.56
CA ILE A 212 -14.49 -14.04 9.03
C ILE A 212 -14.40 -14.38 10.51
N GLY A 213 -15.41 -14.02 11.31
CA GLY A 213 -15.50 -14.40 12.72
C GLY A 213 -14.39 -13.82 13.61
N ARG A 214 -13.85 -12.64 13.29
CA ARG A 214 -12.90 -11.87 14.13
C ARG A 214 -12.89 -10.41 13.70
N GLU A 215 -12.36 -9.53 14.54
CA GLU A 215 -12.36 -8.09 14.29
C GLU A 215 -11.56 -7.68 13.06
N LYS A 216 -10.39 -8.31 12.83
CA LYS A 216 -9.46 -7.98 11.74
C LYS A 216 -9.44 -9.05 10.65
N CYS A 217 -9.46 -8.63 9.40
CA CYS A 217 -9.34 -9.50 8.23
C CYS A 217 -7.89 -9.93 7.95
N ASN A 218 -7.72 -10.94 7.10
CA ASN A 218 -6.43 -11.38 6.56
C ASN A 218 -6.05 -10.69 5.25
N GLY A 219 -6.96 -9.94 4.64
CA GLY A 219 -6.72 -9.27 3.38
C GLY A 219 -8.02 -8.92 2.65
N TYR A 220 -7.85 -8.41 1.44
CA TYR A 220 -8.93 -7.90 0.62
C TYR A 220 -8.81 -8.41 -0.83
N VAL A 221 -9.96 -8.69 -1.42
CA VAL A 221 -10.09 -9.29 -2.75
C VAL A 221 -10.95 -8.38 -3.62
N VAL A 222 -10.48 -8.09 -4.82
CA VAL A 222 -11.23 -7.34 -5.83
C VAL A 222 -11.94 -8.30 -6.79
N ALA A 223 -13.19 -7.98 -7.11
CA ALA A 223 -13.99 -8.70 -8.08
C ALA A 223 -13.33 -8.78 -9.48
N LEU A 224 -13.54 -9.89 -10.19
CA LEU A 224 -13.00 -10.06 -11.54
C LEU A 224 -13.62 -9.12 -12.58
N GLN A 225 -14.84 -8.64 -12.34
CA GLN A 225 -15.61 -7.83 -13.30
C GLN A 225 -16.36 -6.71 -12.59
N ASP A 226 -16.68 -5.63 -13.30
CA ASP A 226 -17.54 -4.58 -12.78
C ASP A 226 -18.93 -5.14 -12.49
N ALA A 227 -19.59 -4.61 -11.47
CA ALA A 227 -20.98 -4.92 -11.16
C ALA A 227 -21.98 -4.20 -12.07
N THR A 228 -21.51 -3.24 -12.88
CA THR A 228 -22.37 -2.45 -13.77
C THR A 228 -21.80 -2.33 -15.19
N ASP A 229 -22.71 -2.35 -16.16
CA ASP A 229 -22.49 -2.06 -17.58
C ASP A 229 -23.11 -0.71 -18.00
N SER A 230 -23.80 -0.06 -17.07
CA SER A 230 -24.65 1.11 -17.27
C SER A 230 -24.35 2.22 -16.26
N ARG A 231 -24.83 3.42 -16.58
CA ARG A 231 -24.66 4.61 -15.73
C ARG A 231 -25.50 4.49 -14.48
N ILE A 232 -24.88 4.66 -13.32
CA ILE A 232 -25.55 4.57 -12.02
C ILE A 232 -25.27 5.79 -11.16
N VAL A 233 -26.23 6.09 -10.29
CA VAL A 233 -26.07 7.09 -9.22
C VAL A 233 -25.48 6.41 -7.98
N TRP A 234 -24.92 7.22 -7.09
CA TRP A 234 -24.43 6.75 -5.79
C TRP A 234 -25.59 6.51 -4.81
N GLY A 235 -26.44 7.54 -4.62
CA GLY A 235 -27.52 7.53 -3.64
C GLY A 235 -28.20 8.89 -3.43
N ASP A 236 -28.84 9.10 -2.28
CA ASP A 236 -29.54 10.36 -1.94
C ASP A 236 -28.58 11.51 -1.63
N SER A 237 -28.67 12.62 -2.38
CA SER A 237 -27.85 13.83 -2.24
C SER A 237 -28.30 14.81 -1.13
N ARG A 238 -29.40 14.47 -0.43
CA ARG A 238 -30.00 15.29 0.64
C ARG A 238 -29.66 14.79 2.03
N LYS A 239 -28.85 13.73 2.14
CA LYS A 239 -28.49 13.08 3.39
C LYS A 239 -26.99 12.88 3.49
N GLU A 240 -26.45 13.23 4.65
CA GLU A 240 -25.12 12.85 5.06
C GLU A 240 -25.22 11.56 5.88
N LEU A 241 -24.45 10.54 5.50
CA LEU A 241 -24.42 9.23 6.15
C LEU A 241 -23.24 9.06 7.11
N GLY A 242 -22.27 9.97 7.05
CA GLY A 242 -21.04 9.89 7.83
C GLY A 242 -20.08 8.81 7.31
N CYS A 243 -20.00 8.64 5.99
CA CYS A 243 -19.12 7.64 5.36
C CYS A 243 -17.76 8.28 5.03
N TYR A 244 -17.04 8.73 6.04
CA TYR A 244 -15.71 9.33 5.92
C TYR A 244 -14.95 9.14 7.25
N PRO A 245 -13.61 9.12 7.24
CA PRO A 245 -12.82 9.02 8.46
C PRO A 245 -12.95 10.26 9.34
N THR A 246 -12.85 10.06 10.65
CA THR A 246 -12.79 11.15 11.63
C THR A 246 -11.59 10.97 12.54
N ASP A 247 -11.06 12.08 13.02
CA ASP A 247 -10.05 12.13 14.07
C ASP A 247 -10.62 11.69 15.43
N ALA A 248 -9.78 11.62 16.45
CA ALA A 248 -10.15 11.25 17.82
C ALA A 248 -11.21 12.18 18.45
N ASP A 249 -11.27 13.44 17.99
CA ASP A 249 -12.23 14.45 18.44
C ASP A 249 -13.53 14.42 17.61
N GLY A 250 -13.61 13.57 16.59
CA GLY A 250 -14.75 13.43 15.69
C GLY A 250 -14.79 14.43 14.53
N ASN A 251 -13.72 15.19 14.29
CA ASN A 251 -13.62 16.06 13.12
C ASN A 251 -13.36 15.23 11.85
N LYS A 252 -13.90 15.69 10.72
CA LYS A 252 -13.78 15.00 9.43
C LYS A 252 -12.35 15.10 8.91
N GLN A 253 -11.76 13.97 8.55
CA GLN A 253 -10.44 13.92 7.92
C GLN A 253 -10.56 14.01 6.39
N ASN A 254 -9.55 14.61 5.74
CA ASN A 254 -9.55 14.83 4.29
C ASN A 254 -9.26 13.55 3.50
N ASN A 255 -10.29 12.76 3.25
CA ASN A 255 -10.22 11.56 2.41
C ASN A 255 -10.23 11.84 0.89
N TYR A 256 -10.31 13.12 0.46
CA TYR A 256 -10.27 13.49 -0.95
C TYR A 256 -8.82 13.60 -1.45
N ASP A 257 -7.99 14.37 -0.74
CA ASP A 257 -6.57 14.54 -1.06
C ASP A 257 -5.72 13.41 -0.48
N ASN A 258 -6.16 12.80 0.63
CA ASN A 258 -5.48 11.69 1.29
C ASN A 258 -6.35 10.42 1.30
N PRO A 259 -6.63 9.80 0.13
CA PRO A 259 -7.54 8.66 0.05
C PRO A 259 -7.08 7.45 0.86
N ASP A 260 -5.78 7.26 1.07
CA ASP A 260 -5.22 6.15 1.86
C ASP A 260 -5.58 6.19 3.35
N SER A 261 -6.13 7.31 3.84
CA SER A 261 -6.68 7.43 5.20
C SER A 261 -8.07 6.79 5.36
N ASP A 262 -8.74 6.42 4.27
CA ASP A 262 -10.11 5.91 4.30
C ASP A 262 -10.19 4.49 3.74
N TRP A 263 -10.05 3.50 4.63
CA TRP A 263 -10.12 2.06 4.32
C TRP A 263 -11.37 1.36 4.87
N CYS A 264 -12.33 2.11 5.39
CA CYS A 264 -13.50 1.63 6.11
C CYS A 264 -14.66 1.17 5.19
N GLY A 265 -14.37 0.63 4.01
CA GLY A 265 -15.40 0.38 2.99
C GLY A 265 -16.49 -0.59 3.44
N TYR A 266 -16.16 -1.58 4.27
CA TYR A 266 -17.15 -2.48 4.86
C TYR A 266 -18.07 -1.72 5.82
N ALA A 267 -17.51 -0.94 6.76
CA ALA A 267 -18.29 -0.14 7.70
C ALA A 267 -19.20 0.89 6.98
N TRP A 268 -18.69 1.58 5.96
CA TRP A 268 -19.47 2.54 5.16
C TRP A 268 -20.59 1.85 4.41
N THR A 269 -20.32 0.69 3.82
CA THR A 269 -21.34 -0.13 3.19
C THR A 269 -22.46 -0.50 4.19
N GLN A 270 -22.12 -0.88 5.43
CA GLN A 270 -23.14 -1.16 6.46
C GLN A 270 -23.96 0.08 6.85
N LYS A 271 -23.34 1.27 6.92
CA LYS A 271 -24.07 2.53 7.15
C LYS A 271 -25.07 2.80 6.02
N ILE A 272 -24.66 2.61 4.77
CA ILE A 272 -25.52 2.79 3.59
C ILE A 272 -26.67 1.78 3.59
N ILE A 273 -26.41 0.50 3.91
CA ILE A 273 -27.44 -0.54 4.08
C ILE A 273 -28.45 -0.13 5.14
N THR A 274 -27.98 0.37 6.28
CA THR A 274 -28.84 0.85 7.37
C THR A 274 -29.68 2.05 6.93
N ALA A 275 -29.09 3.00 6.19
CA ALA A 275 -29.78 4.18 5.68
C ALA A 275 -30.86 3.84 4.64
N ALA A 276 -30.72 2.73 3.92
CA ALA A 276 -31.74 2.17 3.04
C ALA A 276 -32.91 1.51 3.79
N GLY A 277 -32.75 1.25 5.11
CA GLY A 277 -33.69 0.49 5.92
C GLY A 277 -33.47 -1.03 5.86
N GLY A 278 -32.29 -1.47 5.43
CA GLY A 278 -31.92 -2.88 5.28
C GLY A 278 -31.63 -3.29 3.83
N LYS A 279 -30.91 -4.41 3.67
CA LYS A 279 -30.47 -4.93 2.36
C LYS A 279 -31.66 -5.29 1.44
N ASP A 280 -32.79 -5.68 2.01
CA ASP A 280 -34.04 -5.99 1.29
C ASP A 280 -34.79 -4.75 0.76
N LYS A 281 -34.41 -3.55 1.23
CA LYS A 281 -35.00 -2.26 0.81
C LYS A 281 -34.18 -1.54 -0.26
N MET A 282 -32.93 -1.96 -0.45
CA MET A 282 -32.05 -1.40 -1.48
C MET A 282 -32.54 -1.72 -2.89
N ASN A 283 -32.28 -0.83 -3.84
CA ASN A 283 -32.60 -1.04 -5.25
C ASN A 283 -31.69 -0.21 -6.17
N GLY A 284 -31.56 -0.65 -7.43
CA GLY A 284 -30.72 0.03 -8.43
C GLY A 284 -31.41 1.17 -9.18
N SER A 285 -32.70 1.42 -8.96
CA SER A 285 -33.52 2.32 -9.80
C SER A 285 -33.72 3.72 -9.20
N TRP A 286 -33.70 3.84 -7.88
CA TRP A 286 -34.02 5.06 -7.16
C TRP A 286 -32.87 5.46 -6.23
N THR A 287 -32.70 6.75 -6.01
CA THR A 287 -31.58 7.31 -5.23
C THR A 287 -31.63 6.90 -3.75
N ASP A 288 -32.82 6.72 -3.18
CA ASP A 288 -33.02 6.19 -1.83
C ASP A 288 -32.75 4.68 -1.71
N GLY A 289 -32.64 3.98 -2.85
CA GLY A 289 -32.19 2.59 -2.94
C GLY A 289 -30.68 2.39 -2.88
N TYR A 290 -29.90 3.48 -2.90
CA TYR A 290 -28.43 3.52 -2.97
C TYR A 290 -27.84 2.59 -4.06
N PRO A 291 -28.06 2.91 -5.35
CA PRO A 291 -27.76 2.01 -6.46
C PRO A 291 -26.32 1.51 -6.49
N ALA A 292 -25.31 2.36 -6.26
CA ALA A 292 -23.91 1.91 -6.24
C ALA A 292 -23.67 0.80 -5.22
N THR A 293 -24.22 0.94 -4.01
CA THR A 293 -24.10 -0.10 -2.97
C THR A 293 -24.96 -1.31 -3.29
N TRP A 294 -26.17 -1.13 -3.80
CA TRP A 294 -27.04 -2.24 -4.22
C TRP A 294 -26.38 -3.12 -5.29
N TYR A 295 -25.74 -2.51 -6.29
CA TYR A 295 -25.02 -3.26 -7.31
C TYR A 295 -23.87 -4.08 -6.71
N ALA A 296 -23.13 -3.52 -5.74
CA ALA A 296 -22.06 -4.24 -5.07
C ALA A 296 -22.55 -5.41 -4.21
N VAL A 297 -23.58 -5.21 -3.38
CA VAL A 297 -23.93 -6.17 -2.32
C VAL A 297 -25.11 -7.08 -2.66
N VAL A 298 -25.96 -6.71 -3.62
CA VAL A 298 -27.15 -7.47 -4.01
C VAL A 298 -26.99 -8.03 -5.42
N SER A 299 -26.79 -7.15 -6.41
CA SER A 299 -26.72 -7.58 -7.82
C SER A 299 -25.51 -8.46 -8.06
N TYR A 300 -24.32 -8.03 -7.64
CA TYR A 300 -23.09 -8.80 -7.83
C TYR A 300 -23.11 -10.12 -7.05
N GLU A 301 -23.52 -10.09 -5.78
CA GLU A 301 -23.68 -11.29 -4.93
C GLU A 301 -24.61 -12.35 -5.54
N THR A 302 -25.65 -11.93 -6.29
CA THR A 302 -26.56 -12.85 -6.97
C THR A 302 -25.88 -13.61 -8.11
N GLY A 303 -24.98 -12.95 -8.85
CA GLY A 303 -24.24 -13.56 -9.95
C GLY A 303 -22.93 -14.25 -9.53
N CYS A 304 -22.29 -13.75 -8.48
CA CYS A 304 -21.02 -14.22 -7.96
C CYS A 304 -21.09 -14.23 -6.42
N LYS A 305 -21.41 -15.39 -5.84
CA LYS A 305 -21.54 -15.52 -4.38
C LYS A 305 -20.19 -15.40 -3.70
N ALA A 306 -20.13 -14.57 -2.66
CA ALA A 306 -18.96 -14.51 -1.80
C ALA A 306 -18.86 -15.78 -0.93
N PRO A 307 -17.65 -16.23 -0.57
CA PRO A 307 -17.48 -17.39 0.31
C PRO A 307 -18.10 -17.13 1.69
N SER A 308 -18.66 -18.16 2.32
CA SER A 308 -19.33 -18.02 3.62
C SER A 308 -18.39 -17.67 4.77
N ASN A 309 -17.08 -17.84 4.59
CA ASN A 309 -16.03 -17.46 5.53
C ASN A 309 -15.44 -16.06 5.26
N SER A 310 -16.13 -15.21 4.49
CA SER A 310 -15.70 -13.86 4.14
C SER A 310 -16.64 -12.78 4.71
N SER A 311 -16.35 -11.51 4.44
CA SER A 311 -17.24 -10.39 4.75
C SER A 311 -18.54 -10.37 3.93
N GLY A 312 -18.60 -11.14 2.84
CA GLY A 312 -19.50 -10.85 1.72
C GLY A 312 -18.98 -9.68 0.87
N TRP A 313 -19.57 -9.48 -0.32
CA TRP A 313 -19.22 -8.33 -1.16
C TRP A 313 -19.68 -7.01 -0.52
N PHE A 314 -18.84 -5.98 -0.64
CA PHE A 314 -19.11 -4.62 -0.24
C PHE A 314 -18.56 -3.60 -1.25
N LEU A 315 -19.01 -2.35 -1.14
CA LEU A 315 -18.53 -1.25 -1.98
C LEU A 315 -17.24 -0.69 -1.35
N PRO A 316 -16.09 -0.71 -2.05
CA PRO A 316 -14.81 -0.26 -1.47
C PRO A 316 -14.88 1.19 -1.01
N SER A 317 -14.19 1.54 0.07
CA SER A 317 -13.93 2.96 0.39
C SER A 317 -12.98 3.58 -0.64
N ILE A 318 -12.79 4.89 -0.58
CA ILE A 318 -11.95 5.58 -1.56
C ILE A 318 -10.49 5.10 -1.51
N GLY A 319 -9.92 4.83 -0.34
CA GLY A 319 -8.56 4.28 -0.21
C GLY A 319 -8.43 2.89 -0.80
N GLN A 320 -9.41 2.01 -0.56
CA GLN A 320 -9.44 0.67 -1.16
C GLN A 320 -9.53 0.72 -2.69
N MET A 321 -10.41 1.56 -3.24
CA MET A 321 -10.54 1.73 -4.69
C MET A 321 -9.30 2.40 -5.30
N TRP A 322 -8.68 3.34 -4.58
CA TRP A 322 -7.44 3.99 -5.00
C TRP A 322 -6.29 2.99 -5.05
N LYS A 323 -6.16 2.10 -4.07
CA LYS A 323 -5.16 1.03 -4.07
C LYS A 323 -5.33 0.07 -5.25
N ILE A 324 -6.58 -0.32 -5.56
CA ILE A 324 -6.88 -1.13 -6.74
C ILE A 324 -6.45 -0.43 -8.02
N TYR A 325 -6.70 0.88 -8.11
CA TYR A 325 -6.22 1.69 -9.23
C TYR A 325 -4.69 1.73 -9.31
N GLN A 326 -3.99 1.97 -8.20
CA GLN A 326 -2.52 2.00 -8.18
C GLN A 326 -1.94 0.66 -8.66
N ASN A 327 -2.52 -0.46 -8.23
CA ASN A 327 -2.05 -1.81 -8.54
C ASN A 327 -2.61 -2.38 -9.86
N ARG A 328 -3.42 -1.61 -10.60
CA ARG A 328 -4.22 -2.10 -11.74
C ARG A 328 -3.41 -2.81 -12.84
N SER A 329 -2.16 -2.39 -13.08
CA SER A 329 -1.29 -2.99 -14.10
C SER A 329 -0.90 -4.42 -13.75
N THR A 330 -0.73 -4.72 -12.45
CA THR A 330 -0.43 -6.07 -11.97
C THR A 330 -1.71 -6.88 -11.80
N LEU A 331 -2.75 -6.28 -11.20
CA LEU A 331 -4.02 -6.99 -10.94
C LEU A 331 -4.75 -7.41 -12.23
N PHE A 332 -4.64 -6.59 -13.27
CA PHE A 332 -5.38 -6.77 -14.53
C PHE A 332 -4.44 -6.79 -15.75
N ASP A 333 -3.23 -7.33 -15.58
CA ASP A 333 -2.32 -7.68 -16.68
C ASP A 333 -3.07 -8.53 -17.74
N PRO A 334 -2.69 -8.50 -19.03
CA PRO A 334 -3.33 -9.33 -20.06
C PRO A 334 -3.38 -10.84 -19.78
N LYS A 335 -2.52 -11.35 -18.88
CA LYS A 335 -2.54 -12.75 -18.41
C LYS A 335 -3.47 -12.98 -17.22
N SER A 336 -3.99 -11.93 -16.59
CA SER A 336 -4.93 -11.99 -15.48
C SER A 336 -6.31 -12.48 -15.95
N VAL A 337 -7.08 -13.03 -15.02
CA VAL A 337 -8.47 -13.47 -15.25
C VAL A 337 -9.49 -12.38 -14.95
N GLY A 338 -9.06 -11.24 -14.42
CA GLY A 338 -9.91 -10.07 -14.18
C GLY A 338 -9.93 -9.11 -15.38
N THR A 339 -11.07 -8.45 -15.59
CA THR A 339 -11.15 -7.37 -16.57
C THR A 339 -10.55 -6.09 -16.00
N GLY A 340 -9.72 -5.43 -16.82
CA GLY A 340 -9.13 -4.13 -16.48
C GLY A 340 -10.19 -3.08 -16.12
N LEU A 341 -9.74 -2.09 -15.35
CA LEU A 341 -10.59 -0.95 -15.02
C LEU A 341 -10.94 -0.17 -16.30
N LYS A 342 -12.21 0.17 -16.47
CA LYS A 342 -12.69 0.94 -17.60
C LYS A 342 -12.06 2.33 -17.60
N SER A 343 -11.57 2.73 -18.78
CA SER A 343 -11.04 4.04 -19.11
C SER A 343 -11.96 4.75 -20.09
N GLY A 344 -12.08 6.07 -20.01
CA GLY A 344 -12.88 6.86 -20.95
C GLY A 344 -13.36 8.19 -20.38
N TYR A 345 -13.85 9.06 -21.28
CA TYR A 345 -14.39 10.37 -20.91
C TYR A 345 -15.56 10.24 -19.93
N ASN A 346 -15.34 10.72 -18.70
CA ASN A 346 -16.25 10.64 -17.54
C ASN A 346 -16.49 9.24 -16.96
N VAL A 347 -15.58 8.28 -17.18
CA VAL A 347 -15.65 6.97 -16.51
C VAL A 347 -14.96 7.03 -15.15
N GLY A 348 -15.69 6.68 -14.10
CA GLY A 348 -15.19 6.67 -12.73
C GLY A 348 -15.70 5.49 -11.91
N TYR A 349 -14.96 5.13 -10.87
CA TYR A 349 -15.29 4.03 -9.96
C TYR A 349 -15.80 4.59 -8.65
N TRP A 350 -17.11 4.44 -8.40
CA TRP A 350 -17.70 4.85 -7.13
C TRP A 350 -17.05 4.11 -5.97
N SER A 351 -16.80 4.85 -4.89
CA SER A 351 -16.49 4.30 -3.58
C SER A 351 -17.69 4.40 -2.65
N SER A 352 -17.64 3.77 -1.48
CA SER A 352 -18.61 3.96 -0.39
C SER A 352 -18.36 5.23 0.42
N SER A 353 -17.31 5.99 0.10
CA SER A 353 -16.92 7.20 0.82
C SER A 353 -17.71 8.43 0.36
N GLU A 354 -18.20 9.20 1.33
CA GLU A 354 -18.65 10.57 1.16
C GLU A 354 -17.44 11.52 1.15
N SER A 355 -17.55 12.65 0.43
CA SER A 355 -16.49 13.68 0.43
C SER A 355 -16.48 14.41 1.78
N HIS A 356 -15.35 14.49 2.47
CA HIS A 356 -15.24 15.21 3.74
C HIS A 356 -15.73 16.68 3.66
N TYR A 357 -15.59 17.33 2.49
CA TYR A 357 -15.88 18.75 2.30
C TYR A 357 -17.37 19.06 2.23
N THR A 358 -18.16 18.24 1.53
CA THR A 358 -19.63 18.40 1.48
C THR A 358 -20.29 17.01 1.38
N PRO A 359 -20.23 16.22 2.47
CA PRO A 359 -20.57 14.81 2.46
C PRO A 359 -22.05 14.56 2.20
N MET A 360 -22.93 15.51 2.53
CA MET A 360 -24.35 15.41 2.16
C MET A 360 -24.55 15.29 0.64
N ARG A 361 -23.79 16.07 -0.15
CA ARG A 361 -24.01 16.23 -1.59
C ARG A 361 -23.13 15.33 -2.45
N PHE A 362 -21.89 15.09 -2.02
CA PHE A 362 -20.89 14.43 -2.85
C PHE A 362 -20.38 13.12 -2.24
N ALA A 363 -20.16 12.14 -3.11
CA ALA A 363 -19.40 10.93 -2.84
C ALA A 363 -18.10 10.92 -3.64
N LEU A 364 -17.12 10.15 -3.19
CA LEU A 364 -15.81 10.05 -3.82
C LEU A 364 -15.76 8.92 -4.84
N TYR A 365 -15.00 9.12 -5.91
CA TYR A 365 -14.74 8.12 -6.92
C TYR A 365 -13.31 8.25 -7.47
N VAL A 366 -12.81 7.15 -8.03
CA VAL A 366 -11.52 7.16 -8.75
C VAL A 366 -11.77 7.39 -10.24
N PHE A 367 -11.14 8.41 -10.81
CA PHE A 367 -11.14 8.67 -12.25
C PHE A 367 -9.86 8.06 -12.85
N VAL A 368 -10.01 6.92 -13.52
CA VAL A 368 -8.88 6.09 -14.02
C VAL A 368 -7.96 6.87 -14.97
N ASP A 369 -8.52 7.55 -15.98
CA ASP A 369 -7.71 8.25 -17.00
C ASP A 369 -6.94 9.45 -16.45
N ARG A 370 -7.46 10.06 -15.38
CA ARG A 370 -6.85 11.24 -14.76
C ARG A 370 -5.91 10.89 -13.62
N ALA A 371 -5.81 9.61 -13.28
CA ALA A 371 -5.02 9.15 -12.14
C ALA A 371 -5.33 9.95 -10.86
N LYS A 372 -6.61 10.16 -10.57
CA LYS A 372 -7.01 11.05 -9.46
C LYS A 372 -8.35 10.68 -8.85
N VAL A 373 -8.48 10.99 -7.57
CA VAL A 373 -9.76 11.03 -6.85
C VAL A 373 -10.52 12.30 -7.21
N PHE A 374 -11.83 12.17 -7.38
CA PHE A 374 -12.75 13.28 -7.55
C PHE A 374 -14.00 13.05 -6.70
N ASP A 375 -14.80 14.10 -6.55
CA ASP A 375 -16.10 14.04 -5.92
C ASP A 375 -17.21 14.21 -6.96
N GLY A 376 -18.30 13.47 -6.78
CA GLY A 376 -19.41 13.40 -7.72
C GLY A 376 -20.73 13.56 -6.98
N VAL A 377 -21.69 14.25 -7.60
CA VAL A 377 -23.00 14.47 -6.99
C VAL A 377 -23.71 13.12 -6.87
N LYS A 378 -24.18 12.78 -5.67
CA LYS A 378 -24.68 11.43 -5.36
C LYS A 378 -25.85 10.97 -6.22
N ASP A 379 -26.74 11.87 -6.61
CA ASP A 379 -27.99 11.58 -7.32
C ASP A 379 -27.95 11.93 -8.82
N VAL A 380 -26.77 12.26 -9.37
CA VAL A 380 -26.62 12.58 -10.79
C VAL A 380 -26.04 11.38 -11.55
N VAL A 381 -26.71 11.03 -12.64
CA VAL A 381 -26.33 9.90 -13.51
C VAL A 381 -25.14 10.30 -14.40
N TYR A 382 -23.94 9.89 -14.00
CA TYR A 382 -22.73 9.94 -14.81
C TYR A 382 -22.26 8.52 -15.19
N TYR A 383 -21.22 8.40 -16.02
CA TYR A 383 -20.63 7.10 -16.37
C TYR A 383 -19.78 6.51 -15.23
N TYR A 384 -20.39 6.38 -14.06
CA TYR A 384 -19.75 5.75 -12.93
C TYR A 384 -20.12 4.27 -12.85
N THR A 385 -19.15 3.46 -12.49
CA THR A 385 -19.26 2.02 -12.33
C THR A 385 -18.84 1.61 -10.92
N VAL A 386 -19.03 0.34 -10.61
CA VAL A 386 -18.74 -0.24 -9.30
C VAL A 386 -17.92 -1.49 -9.50
N ARG A 387 -16.80 -1.59 -8.78
CA ARG A 387 -16.02 -2.81 -8.64
C ARG A 387 -16.10 -3.27 -7.19
N PRO A 388 -16.89 -4.31 -6.87
CA PRO A 388 -17.04 -4.77 -5.50
C PRO A 388 -15.75 -5.39 -4.98
N ILE A 389 -15.62 -5.38 -3.66
CA ILE A 389 -14.53 -6.06 -2.96
C ILE A 389 -15.09 -6.88 -1.80
N LEU A 390 -14.31 -7.84 -1.31
CA LEU A 390 -14.58 -8.55 -0.07
C LEU A 390 -13.32 -8.60 0.80
N ALA A 391 -13.50 -8.82 2.10
CA ALA A 391 -12.46 -9.14 3.05
C ALA A 391 -12.59 -10.62 3.45
N PHE A 392 -11.49 -11.26 3.83
CA PHE A 392 -11.46 -12.68 4.20
C PHE A 392 -10.57 -12.97 5.42
#